data_AF-A0A2Z6S1A7-F1
#
_entry.id   AF-A0A2Z6S1A7-F1
#
_cell.length_a   1.000
_cell.length_b   1.000
_cell.length_c   1.000
_cell.angle_alpha   90.00
_cell.angle_beta   90.00
_cell.angle_gamma   90.00
#
_symmetry.space_group_name_H-M   'P 1'
#
loop_
_entity.id
_entity.type
_entity.pdbx_description
1 polymer ?
#
loop_
_entity_poly.entity_id
_entity_poly.type
_entity_poly.pdbx_seq_one_letter_code
_entity_poly.pdbx_strand_id
1 'polypeptide(L)'
;MQARAHEDYPPKDGYENSRQLNVVARAILIHPDLVNLWKKIGYHEICSDVNELVMQGALLTLFPPTPPTNWIIPDVNSVVNRLRQLLDLGFQLTGIVMEEAFHLFEHRLNEIGDLLLSSFREIRRESKSTIASSCLIQTMKPERNHRKFDLLEFLINRVDQPEVALESALDHYNVTFKFDVNSLRLSRMRSLSVHSNFYYWVLKKYGSNSRITQQCFDDILESRIWIDLKLQENPGLDVPEHLTSQAFNAICSIYLEFCNDGIPFKANYLSYLKLAENEEIIRPFFEMNVPIIFDLERNPKLSFDIIYEYNRPEFKITKITQKHRRKNNKVIKVNKNEVKEWFKIFKNIYYDHVPVSNTSEVFRRYLEESWERIISSQNLEINDEGY
;
A
#
# COMPACT_ATOMS: atom_id res chain seq x y z
N MET A 1 7.29 -21.77 2.69
CA MET A 1 8.66 -22.31 2.76
C MET A 1 9.51 -21.56 1.76
N GLN A 2 10.33 -20.61 2.23
CA GLN A 2 11.43 -20.09 1.41
C GLN A 2 12.46 -21.20 1.26
N ALA A 3 12.92 -21.45 0.03
CA ALA A 3 14.11 -22.24 -0.20
C ALA A 3 15.24 -21.57 0.57
N ARG A 4 15.74 -22.22 1.64
CA ARG A 4 16.93 -21.77 2.34
C ARG A 4 18.07 -21.92 1.34
N ALA A 5 18.49 -20.82 0.72
CA ALA A 5 19.76 -20.77 0.02
C ALA A 5 20.82 -21.29 1.01
N HIS A 6 21.64 -22.22 0.56
CA HIS A 6 22.84 -22.59 1.31
C HIS A 6 23.73 -21.35 1.34
N GLU A 7 23.62 -20.54 2.39
CA GLU A 7 24.55 -19.44 2.64
C GLU A 7 25.94 -20.04 2.87
N ASP A 8 26.91 -19.67 2.04
CA ASP A 8 28.31 -20.08 2.17
C ASP A 8 28.81 -19.72 3.57
N TYR A 9 29.52 -20.66 4.22
CA TYR A 9 30.14 -20.44 5.52
C TYR A 9 31.63 -20.83 5.48
N PRO A 10 32.56 -19.94 5.88
CA PRO A 10 32.31 -18.57 6.35
C PRO A 10 31.85 -17.62 5.23
N PRO A 11 31.05 -16.58 5.54
CA PRO A 11 30.65 -15.57 4.56
C PRO A 11 31.86 -14.83 3.98
N LYS A 12 31.79 -14.47 2.70
CA LYS A 12 32.92 -13.84 1.97
C LYS A 12 33.24 -12.43 2.46
N ASP A 13 32.28 -11.76 3.09
CA ASP A 13 32.41 -10.42 3.66
C ASP A 13 32.97 -10.43 5.09
N GLY A 14 33.13 -11.60 5.71
CA GLY A 14 33.66 -11.77 7.06
C GLY A 14 32.65 -11.51 8.18
N TYR A 15 31.37 -11.29 7.87
CA TYR A 15 30.30 -11.08 8.86
C TYR A 15 29.50 -12.35 9.12
N GLU A 16 28.77 -12.43 10.24
CA GLU A 16 27.83 -13.53 10.49
C GLU A 16 26.66 -13.49 9.49
N ASN A 17 26.30 -14.65 8.93
CA ASN A 17 25.08 -14.74 8.14
C ASN A 17 23.84 -14.90 9.03
N SER A 18 22.67 -14.91 8.39
CA SER A 18 21.38 -14.97 9.07
C SER A 18 21.26 -16.17 10.02
N ARG A 19 21.85 -17.32 9.65
CA ARG A 19 21.86 -18.53 10.46
C ARG A 19 22.72 -18.37 11.72
N GLN A 20 23.90 -17.77 11.63
CA GLN A 20 24.75 -17.56 12.80
C GLN A 20 24.17 -16.51 13.75
N LEU A 21 23.59 -15.42 13.25
CA LEU A 21 22.90 -14.43 14.09
C LEU A 21 21.75 -15.06 14.89
N ASN A 22 21.01 -16.00 14.30
CA ASN A 22 20.00 -16.78 15.01
C ASN A 22 20.59 -17.66 16.13
N VAL A 23 21.79 -18.23 15.94
CA VAL A 23 22.49 -19.00 16.98
C VAL A 23 22.89 -18.09 18.14
N VAL A 24 23.42 -16.89 17.84
CA VAL A 24 23.78 -15.88 18.84
C VAL A 24 22.55 -15.45 19.65
N ALA A 25 21.45 -15.12 18.98
CA ALA A 25 20.20 -14.74 19.64
C ALA A 25 19.69 -15.84 20.58
N ARG A 26 19.74 -17.11 20.16
CA ARG A 26 19.37 -18.25 21.02
C ARG A 26 20.30 -18.40 22.22
N ALA A 27 21.60 -18.20 22.04
CA ALA A 27 22.56 -18.27 23.15
C ALA A 27 22.25 -17.21 24.22
N ILE A 28 21.92 -15.98 23.81
CA ILE A 28 21.49 -14.90 24.71
C ILE A 28 20.23 -15.30 25.48
N LEU A 29 19.25 -15.90 24.81
CA LEU A 29 17.99 -16.30 25.45
C LEU A 29 18.18 -17.41 26.50
N ILE A 30 19.19 -18.27 26.32
CA ILE A 30 19.57 -19.35 27.25
C ILE A 30 20.44 -18.80 28.40
N HIS A 31 21.41 -17.94 28.09
CA HIS A 31 22.35 -17.38 29.05
C HIS A 31 22.52 -15.85 28.85
N PRO A 32 21.62 -15.03 29.44
CA PRO A 32 21.60 -13.59 29.16
C PRO A 32 22.86 -12.84 29.63
N ASP A 33 23.61 -13.39 30.59
CA ASP A 33 24.87 -12.82 31.07
C ASP A 33 25.95 -12.70 29.97
N LEU A 34 25.80 -13.46 28.88
CA LEU A 34 26.66 -13.32 27.68
C LEU A 34 26.69 -11.89 27.17
N VAL A 35 25.56 -11.17 27.22
CA VAL A 35 25.48 -9.77 26.79
C VAL A 35 26.42 -8.90 27.61
N ASN A 36 26.45 -9.09 28.93
CA ASN A 36 27.33 -8.34 29.81
C ASN A 36 28.80 -8.70 29.60
N LEU A 37 29.10 -9.97 29.32
CA LEU A 37 30.47 -10.41 28.99
C LEU A 37 30.94 -9.79 27.67
N TRP A 38 30.12 -9.80 26.63
CA TRP A 38 30.45 -9.20 25.33
C TRP A 38 30.64 -7.69 25.42
N LYS A 39 29.79 -7.00 26.17
CA LYS A 39 29.98 -5.56 26.46
C LYS A 39 31.29 -5.29 27.19
N LYS A 40 31.71 -6.16 28.11
CA LYS A 40 32.99 -5.99 28.84
C LYS A 40 34.22 -6.15 27.95
N ILE A 41 34.16 -6.96 26.90
CA ILE A 41 35.26 -7.13 25.94
C ILE A 41 35.21 -6.13 24.77
N GLY A 42 34.25 -5.19 24.80
CA GLY A 42 34.16 -4.06 23.86
C GLY A 42 33.04 -4.14 22.83
N TYR A 43 32.25 -5.22 22.77
CA TYR A 43 31.14 -5.32 21.82
C TYR A 43 29.86 -4.70 22.41
N HIS A 44 29.77 -3.37 22.36
CA HIS A 44 28.66 -2.61 22.94
C HIS A 44 27.37 -2.66 22.11
N GLU A 45 27.48 -2.91 20.81
CA GLU A 45 26.39 -2.90 19.83
C GLU A 45 25.62 -4.23 19.75
N ILE A 46 26.02 -5.26 20.49
CA ILE A 46 25.35 -6.57 20.48
C ILE A 46 23.84 -6.48 20.70
N CYS A 47 23.37 -5.56 21.56
CA CYS A 47 21.94 -5.41 21.80
C CYS A 47 21.18 -4.84 20.60
N SER A 48 21.79 -3.95 19.81
CA SER A 48 21.18 -3.43 18.58
C SER A 48 21.25 -4.46 17.45
N ASP A 49 22.38 -5.14 17.31
CA ASP A 49 22.66 -5.99 16.14
C ASP A 49 21.79 -7.25 16.11
N VAL A 50 21.37 -7.76 17.29
CA VAL A 50 20.49 -8.92 17.39
C VAL A 50 19.15 -8.61 18.08
N ASN A 51 18.75 -7.33 18.12
CA ASN A 51 17.55 -6.88 18.85
C ASN A 51 16.29 -7.63 18.43
N GLU A 52 15.99 -7.62 17.13
CA GLU A 52 14.80 -8.23 16.55
C GLU A 52 14.80 -9.75 16.80
N LEU A 53 15.93 -10.41 16.57
CA LEU A 53 16.07 -11.86 16.74
C LEU A 53 15.89 -12.30 18.19
N VAL A 54 16.50 -11.59 19.14
CA VAL A 54 16.38 -11.90 20.58
C VAL A 54 14.95 -11.67 21.05
N MET A 55 14.35 -10.53 20.69
CA MET A 55 12.99 -10.19 21.10
C MET A 55 11.95 -11.16 20.50
N GLN A 56 12.06 -11.48 19.21
CA GLN A 56 11.21 -12.49 18.56
C GLN A 56 11.41 -13.87 19.19
N GLY A 57 12.66 -14.30 19.43
CA GLY A 57 12.97 -15.58 20.04
C GLY A 57 12.42 -15.71 21.47
N ALA A 58 12.42 -14.63 22.24
CA ALA A 58 11.79 -14.59 23.56
C ALA A 58 10.27 -14.82 23.47
N LEU A 59 9.61 -14.17 22.52
CA LEU A 59 8.18 -14.36 22.28
C LEU A 59 7.85 -15.75 21.74
N LEU A 60 8.70 -16.34 20.88
CA LEU A 60 8.54 -17.73 20.42
C LEU A 60 8.64 -18.76 21.55
N THR A 61 9.44 -18.46 22.57
CA THR A 61 9.55 -19.31 23.77
C THR A 61 8.27 -19.26 24.60
N LEU A 62 7.62 -18.09 24.66
CA LEU A 62 6.35 -17.89 25.35
C LEU A 62 5.16 -18.44 24.54
N PHE A 63 5.18 -18.25 23.22
CA PHE A 63 4.13 -18.60 22.27
C PHE A 63 4.68 -19.56 21.20
N PRO A 64 4.92 -20.84 21.53
CA PRO A 64 5.42 -21.81 20.56
C PRO A 64 4.45 -21.95 19.37
N PRO A 65 4.94 -21.98 18.12
CA PRO A 65 4.10 -22.21 16.93
C PRO A 65 3.35 -23.55 16.99
N THR A 66 3.98 -24.55 17.60
CA THR A 66 3.40 -25.88 17.86
C THR A 66 3.43 -26.12 19.36
N PRO A 67 2.39 -25.71 20.10
CA PRO A 67 2.39 -25.84 21.56
C PRO A 67 2.41 -27.30 21.99
N PRO A 68 3.22 -27.69 22.99
CA PRO A 68 3.10 -28.99 23.61
C PRO A 68 1.75 -29.11 24.34
N THR A 69 1.28 -30.33 24.56
CA THR A 69 -0.07 -30.61 25.12
C THR A 69 -0.32 -29.99 26.50
N ASN A 70 0.75 -29.75 27.27
CA ASN A 70 0.71 -29.13 28.59
C ASN A 70 1.01 -27.61 28.57
N TRP A 71 1.14 -27.00 27.40
CA TRP A 71 1.39 -25.57 27.31
C TRP A 71 0.15 -24.78 27.74
N ILE A 72 0.38 -23.78 28.58
CA ILE A 72 -0.62 -22.84 29.05
C ILE A 72 -0.26 -21.49 28.45
N ILE A 73 -1.25 -20.81 27.87
CA ILE A 73 -1.08 -19.46 27.33
C ILE A 73 -0.57 -18.55 28.46
N PRO A 74 0.62 -17.92 28.30
CA PRO A 74 1.15 -16.99 29.30
C PRO A 74 0.20 -15.82 29.53
N ASP A 75 0.12 -15.31 30.76
CA ASP A 75 -0.59 -14.08 31.05
C ASP A 75 0.24 -12.83 30.70
N VAL A 76 -0.38 -11.65 30.76
CA VAL A 76 0.27 -10.37 30.45
C VAL A 76 1.51 -10.14 31.33
N ASN A 77 1.42 -10.43 32.63
CA ASN A 77 2.54 -10.25 33.55
C ASN A 77 3.75 -11.12 33.19
N SER A 78 3.51 -12.37 32.78
CA SER A 78 4.55 -13.30 32.35
C SER A 78 5.29 -12.78 31.12
N VAL A 79 4.56 -12.26 30.13
CA VAL A 79 5.15 -11.65 28.93
C VAL A 79 5.94 -10.39 29.31
N VAL A 80 5.35 -9.50 30.12
CA VAL A 80 5.99 -8.24 30.55
C VAL A 80 7.27 -8.51 31.33
N ASN A 81 7.26 -9.45 32.28
CA ASN A 81 8.44 -9.82 33.06
C ASN A 81 9.55 -10.35 32.16
N ARG A 82 9.23 -11.23 31.21
CA ARG A 82 10.22 -11.78 30.28
C ARG A 82 10.83 -10.70 29.38
N LEU A 83 10.02 -9.80 28.84
CA LEU A 83 10.53 -8.72 27.99
C LEU A 83 11.34 -7.70 28.80
N ARG A 84 10.92 -7.35 30.04
CA ARG A 84 11.69 -6.45 30.92
C ARG A 84 13.09 -6.97 31.21
N GLN A 85 13.26 -8.27 31.44
CA GLN A 85 14.60 -8.87 31.60
C GLN A 85 15.53 -8.57 30.43
N LEU A 86 15.01 -8.51 29.20
CA LEU A 86 15.79 -8.18 28.01
C LEU A 86 16.03 -6.67 27.90
N LEU A 87 15.02 -5.86 28.21
CA LEU A 87 15.16 -4.40 28.24
C LEU A 87 16.22 -3.96 29.25
N ASP A 88 16.29 -4.61 30.41
CA ASP A 88 17.30 -4.35 31.45
C ASP A 88 18.73 -4.65 30.97
N LEU A 89 18.88 -5.55 29.98
CA LEU A 89 20.16 -5.84 29.33
C LEU A 89 20.50 -4.85 28.21
N GLY A 90 19.56 -3.99 27.81
CA GLY A 90 19.74 -2.97 26.77
C GLY A 90 19.07 -3.27 25.43
N PHE A 91 18.26 -4.33 25.33
CA PHE A 91 17.39 -4.55 24.16
C PHE A 91 16.24 -3.54 24.14
N GLN A 92 15.57 -3.41 22.99
CA GLN A 92 14.54 -2.40 22.78
C GLN A 92 13.26 -2.97 22.15
N LEU A 93 12.12 -2.67 22.78
CA LEU A 93 10.80 -2.93 22.21
C LEU A 93 10.39 -1.76 21.31
N THR A 94 10.93 -1.75 20.09
CA THR A 94 10.62 -0.73 19.07
C THR A 94 9.32 -1.07 18.33
N GLY A 95 8.80 -0.11 17.55
CA GLY A 95 7.64 -0.37 16.67
C GLY A 95 7.89 -1.50 15.67
N ILE A 96 9.13 -1.65 15.21
CA ILE A 96 9.55 -2.74 14.30
C ILE A 96 9.42 -4.09 15.01
N VAL A 97 9.99 -4.22 16.21
CA VAL A 97 9.92 -5.46 17.00
C VAL A 97 8.47 -5.85 17.33
N MET A 98 7.64 -4.87 17.71
CA MET A 98 6.23 -5.12 18.00
C MET A 98 5.45 -5.58 16.77
N GLU A 99 5.69 -4.95 15.61
CA GLU A 99 5.06 -5.34 14.36
C GLU A 99 5.52 -6.72 13.87
N GLU A 100 6.82 -7.01 13.94
CA GLU A 100 7.38 -8.31 13.61
C GLU A 100 6.84 -9.42 14.51
N ALA A 101 6.64 -9.14 15.79
CA ALA A 101 5.98 -10.07 16.70
C ALA A 101 4.55 -10.38 16.23
N PHE A 102 3.75 -9.37 15.87
CA PHE A 102 2.40 -9.63 15.34
C PHE A 102 2.43 -10.38 14.00
N HIS A 103 3.36 -10.05 13.12
CA HIS A 103 3.55 -10.75 11.85
C HIS A 103 3.92 -12.23 12.04
N LEU A 104 4.85 -12.50 12.95
CA LEU A 104 5.27 -13.86 13.31
C LEU A 104 4.09 -14.73 13.78
N PHE A 105 3.16 -14.12 14.51
CA PHE A 105 1.97 -14.79 15.03
C PHE A 105 0.70 -14.51 14.23
N GLU A 106 0.81 -14.10 12.96
CA GLU A 106 -0.33 -13.66 12.15
C GLU A 106 -1.51 -14.65 12.17
N HIS A 107 -1.21 -15.95 12.08
CA HIS A 107 -2.19 -17.04 12.10
C HIS A 107 -2.90 -17.28 13.46
N ARG A 108 -2.41 -16.68 14.54
CA ARG A 108 -2.92 -16.81 15.93
C ARG A 108 -3.26 -15.46 16.56
N LEU A 109 -3.37 -14.39 15.78
CA LEU A 109 -3.67 -13.05 16.30
C LEU A 109 -5.01 -12.98 17.04
N ASN A 110 -5.99 -13.82 16.66
CA ASN A 110 -7.26 -13.96 17.36
C ASN A 110 -7.13 -14.55 18.78
N GLU A 111 -6.11 -15.36 19.02
CA GLU A 111 -5.85 -16.02 20.30
C GLU A 111 -4.94 -15.17 21.20
N ILE A 112 -3.83 -14.68 20.65
CA ILE A 112 -2.77 -14.05 21.47
C ILE A 112 -2.56 -12.57 21.19
N GLY A 113 -3.15 -12.02 20.12
CA GLY A 113 -2.86 -10.65 19.68
C GLY A 113 -3.22 -9.60 20.72
N ASP A 114 -4.40 -9.70 21.36
CA ASP A 114 -4.81 -8.74 22.40
C ASP A 114 -3.97 -8.84 23.67
N LEU A 115 -3.46 -10.03 23.96
CA LEU A 115 -2.56 -10.28 25.09
C LEU A 115 -1.19 -9.64 24.83
N LEU A 116 -0.61 -9.85 23.64
CA LEU A 116 0.63 -9.19 23.21
C LEU A 116 0.47 -7.67 23.23
N LEU A 117 -0.60 -7.13 22.66
CA LEU A 117 -0.85 -5.70 22.64
C LEU A 117 -1.01 -5.11 24.05
N SER A 118 -1.64 -5.85 24.97
CA SER A 118 -1.74 -5.45 26.38
C SER A 118 -0.38 -5.43 27.07
N SER A 119 0.46 -6.41 26.77
CA SER A 119 1.83 -6.52 27.31
C SER A 119 2.71 -5.37 26.80
N PHE A 120 2.63 -5.05 25.50
CA PHE A 120 3.35 -3.93 24.91
C PHE A 120 2.91 -2.58 25.51
N ARG A 121 1.61 -2.39 25.75
CA ARG A 121 1.08 -1.21 26.48
C ARG A 121 1.72 -1.06 27.85
N GLU A 122 1.84 -2.13 28.63
CA GLU A 122 2.40 -2.07 29.99
C GLU A 122 3.89 -1.73 30.00
N ILE A 123 4.61 -2.10 28.94
CA ILE A 123 6.04 -1.79 28.78
C ILE A 123 6.22 -0.36 28.27
N ARG A 124 5.56 -0.01 27.16
CA ARG A 124 5.71 1.27 26.46
C ARG A 124 5.02 2.43 27.18
N ARG A 125 4.04 2.13 28.04
CA ARG A 125 3.14 3.11 28.67
C ARG A 125 2.37 3.97 27.65
N GLU A 126 2.13 3.42 26.47
CA GLU A 126 1.37 4.01 25.38
C GLU A 126 0.00 3.35 25.26
N SER A 127 -0.99 4.04 24.69
CA SER A 127 -2.30 3.41 24.46
C SER A 127 -2.20 2.25 23.45
N LYS A 128 -3.13 1.28 23.54
CA LYS A 128 -3.19 0.17 22.56
C LYS A 128 -3.37 0.68 21.13
N SER A 129 -4.16 1.74 20.96
CA SER A 129 -4.43 2.40 19.68
C SER A 129 -3.18 3.07 19.12
N THR A 130 -2.38 3.73 19.97
CA THR A 130 -1.08 4.31 19.58
C THR A 130 -0.10 3.24 19.12
N ILE A 131 0.02 2.14 19.87
CA ILE A 131 0.88 1.01 19.50
C ILE A 131 0.40 0.39 18.18
N ALA A 132 -0.90 0.13 18.04
CA ALA A 132 -1.47 -0.43 16.83
C ALA A 132 -1.23 0.47 15.61
N SER A 133 -1.35 1.78 15.77
CA SER A 133 -1.05 2.77 14.72
C SER A 133 0.43 2.77 14.33
N SER A 134 1.34 2.71 15.32
CA SER A 134 2.77 2.59 15.05
C SER A 134 3.11 1.29 14.32
N CYS A 135 2.51 0.18 14.71
CA CYS A 135 2.71 -1.10 14.02
C CYS A 135 2.13 -1.08 12.61
N LEU A 136 0.98 -0.43 12.39
CA LEU A 136 0.37 -0.30 11.06
C LEU A 136 1.33 0.37 10.06
N ILE A 137 2.04 1.43 10.48
CA ILE A 137 3.09 2.07 9.69
C ILE A 137 4.18 1.05 9.35
N GLN A 138 4.68 0.28 10.32
CA GLN A 138 5.74 -0.70 10.06
C GLN A 138 5.30 -1.85 9.15
N THR A 139 4.02 -2.24 9.20
CA THR A 139 3.46 -3.28 8.33
C THR A 139 3.43 -2.83 6.87
N MET A 140 3.35 -1.54 6.57
CA MET A 140 3.28 -1.00 5.21
C MET A 140 4.63 -0.88 4.47
N LYS A 141 5.74 -1.29 5.10
CA LYS A 141 7.07 -1.26 4.47
C LYS A 141 7.07 -1.92 3.08
N PRO A 142 7.75 -1.36 2.06
CA PRO A 142 7.77 -1.91 0.70
C PRO A 142 8.24 -3.38 0.62
N GLU A 143 9.12 -3.80 1.53
CA GLU A 143 9.68 -5.14 1.58
C GLU A 143 8.67 -6.20 2.09
N ARG A 144 7.53 -5.77 2.68
CA ARG A 144 6.50 -6.66 3.21
C ARG A 144 5.68 -7.26 2.07
N ASN A 145 5.66 -8.60 2.00
CA ASN A 145 4.79 -9.31 1.06
C ASN A 145 3.43 -9.59 1.72
N HIS A 146 2.47 -8.67 1.65
CA HIS A 146 1.12 -8.86 2.20
C HIS A 146 0.36 -10.00 1.49
N ARG A 147 0.72 -11.25 1.78
CA ARG A 147 0.09 -12.47 1.25
C ARG A 147 -1.21 -12.79 1.97
N LYS A 148 -1.40 -12.18 3.14
CA LYS A 148 -2.59 -12.23 3.98
C LYS A 148 -2.85 -10.83 4.52
N PHE A 149 -4.09 -10.62 4.95
CA PHE A 149 -4.54 -9.34 5.52
C PHE A 149 -4.88 -9.45 7.00
N ASP A 150 -4.67 -10.61 7.63
CA ASP A 150 -5.03 -10.85 9.03
C ASP A 150 -4.34 -9.84 9.96
N LEU A 151 -3.06 -9.53 9.72
CA LEU A 151 -2.33 -8.52 10.47
C LEU A 151 -2.90 -7.10 10.28
N LEU A 152 -3.13 -6.69 9.02
CA LEU A 152 -3.70 -5.38 8.71
C LEU A 152 -5.09 -5.21 9.34
N GLU A 153 -5.95 -6.23 9.22
CA GLU A 153 -7.27 -6.28 9.86
C GLU A 153 -7.18 -6.26 11.38
N PHE A 154 -6.25 -7.01 11.97
CA PHE A 154 -6.05 -7.03 13.41
C PHE A 154 -5.70 -5.64 13.94
N LEU A 155 -4.70 -4.98 13.34
CA LEU A 155 -4.19 -3.68 13.77
C LEU A 155 -5.23 -2.58 13.59
N ILE A 156 -5.82 -2.47 12.40
CA ILE A 156 -6.76 -1.38 12.08
C ILE A 156 -8.02 -1.42 12.94
N ASN A 157 -8.48 -2.61 13.35
CA ASN A 157 -9.62 -2.78 14.24
C ASN A 157 -9.31 -2.40 15.71
N ARG A 158 -8.05 -2.11 16.03
CA ARG A 158 -7.56 -1.72 17.37
C ARG A 158 -7.10 -0.28 17.44
N VAL A 159 -7.27 0.47 16.36
CA VAL A 159 -7.04 1.91 16.29
C VAL A 159 -8.36 2.64 16.52
N ASP A 160 -8.34 3.71 17.32
CA ASP A 160 -9.55 4.48 17.65
C ASP A 160 -10.12 5.21 16.44
N GLN A 161 -9.25 5.74 15.57
CA GLN A 161 -9.61 6.44 14.33
C GLN A 161 -8.91 5.78 13.13
N PRO A 162 -9.47 4.66 12.61
CA PRO A 162 -8.85 3.87 11.55
C PRO A 162 -8.46 4.67 10.31
N GLU A 163 -9.34 5.58 9.86
CA GLU A 163 -9.13 6.34 8.63
C GLU A 163 -7.99 7.36 8.79
N VAL A 164 -7.94 8.07 9.92
CA VAL A 164 -6.87 9.03 10.24
C VAL A 164 -5.51 8.34 10.40
N ALA A 165 -5.50 7.17 11.03
CA ALA A 165 -4.28 6.39 11.20
C ALA A 165 -3.73 5.85 9.87
N LEU A 166 -4.63 5.46 8.95
CA LEU A 166 -4.24 5.07 7.60
C LEU A 166 -3.73 6.25 6.78
N GLU A 167 -4.39 7.41 6.84
CA GLU A 167 -3.88 8.63 6.19
C GLU A 167 -2.47 8.95 6.70
N SER A 168 -2.27 8.93 8.02
CA SER A 168 -0.95 9.17 8.63
C SER A 168 0.11 8.15 8.17
N ALA A 169 -0.30 6.89 8.01
CA ALA A 169 0.60 5.84 7.54
C ALA A 169 0.93 5.95 6.05
N LEU A 170 -0.04 6.35 5.21
CA LEU A 170 0.18 6.66 3.80
C LEU A 170 1.13 7.86 3.64
N ASP A 171 0.93 8.91 4.44
CA ASP A 171 1.78 10.10 4.44
C ASP A 171 3.22 9.76 4.85
N HIS A 172 3.41 8.86 5.82
CA HIS A 172 4.74 8.39 6.22
C HIS A 172 5.56 7.80 5.06
N TYR A 173 4.90 7.10 4.13
CA TYR A 173 5.54 6.54 2.93
C TYR A 173 5.44 7.44 1.70
N ASN A 174 4.97 8.68 1.86
CA ASN A 174 4.72 9.62 0.78
C ASN A 174 3.80 9.04 -0.32
N VAL A 175 2.75 8.30 0.05
CA VAL A 175 1.76 7.79 -0.90
C VAL A 175 0.90 8.96 -1.37
N THR A 176 1.30 9.60 -2.47
CA THR A 176 0.62 10.73 -3.10
C THR A 176 1.26 11.01 -4.47
N PHE A 177 0.77 12.02 -5.20
CA PHE A 177 1.47 12.59 -6.35
C PHE A 177 2.74 13.31 -5.87
N LYS A 178 3.91 12.87 -6.34
CA LYS A 178 5.23 13.38 -5.92
C LYS A 178 5.83 14.34 -6.92
N PHE A 179 5.53 14.17 -8.20
CA PHE A 179 6.21 14.87 -9.29
C PHE A 179 5.22 15.63 -10.14
N ASP A 180 5.57 16.87 -10.49
CA ASP A 180 4.95 17.51 -11.64
C ASP A 180 5.34 16.79 -12.94
N VAL A 181 4.67 17.14 -14.04
CA VAL A 181 4.88 16.53 -15.37
C VAL A 181 6.35 16.56 -15.81
N ASN A 182 7.06 17.66 -15.58
CA ASN A 182 8.44 17.81 -16.03
C ASN A 182 9.39 16.94 -15.19
N SER A 183 9.19 16.98 -13.88
CA SER A 183 9.95 16.19 -12.91
C SER A 183 9.71 14.69 -13.10
N LEU A 184 8.50 14.29 -13.48
CA LEU A 184 8.14 12.90 -13.76
C LEU A 184 8.92 12.36 -14.97
N ARG A 185 9.02 13.15 -16.05
CA ARG A 185 9.82 12.80 -17.25
C ARG A 185 11.31 12.65 -16.91
N LEU A 186 11.85 13.52 -16.06
CA LEU A 186 13.26 13.48 -15.67
C LEU A 186 13.60 12.39 -14.63
N SER A 187 12.59 11.81 -13.98
CA SER A 187 12.80 10.79 -12.96
C SER A 187 13.41 9.52 -13.56
N ARG A 188 14.52 9.06 -12.95
CA ARG A 188 15.23 7.84 -13.36
C ARG A 188 14.48 6.56 -13.00
N MET A 189 13.70 6.57 -11.93
CA MET A 189 12.99 5.38 -11.44
C MET A 189 11.74 5.79 -10.67
N ARG A 190 10.63 5.09 -10.92
CA ARG A 190 9.42 5.14 -10.09
C ARG A 190 8.90 3.73 -9.87
N SER A 191 8.48 3.47 -8.64
CA SER A 191 7.68 2.31 -8.27
C SER A 191 6.58 2.77 -7.30
N LEU A 192 5.67 1.87 -6.95
CA LEU A 192 4.71 2.09 -5.88
C LEU A 192 5.44 2.36 -4.56
N SER A 193 4.88 3.27 -3.77
CA SER A 193 5.45 3.68 -2.49
C SER A 193 5.34 2.60 -1.41
N VAL A 194 4.35 1.71 -1.53
CA VAL A 194 4.18 0.52 -0.67
C VAL A 194 3.87 -0.71 -1.53
N HIS A 195 3.75 -1.89 -0.93
CA HIS A 195 3.51 -3.12 -1.69
C HIS A 195 2.10 -3.16 -2.33
N SER A 196 1.98 -3.60 -3.59
CA SER A 196 0.73 -3.57 -4.38
C SER A 196 -0.52 -4.16 -3.68
N ASN A 197 -0.35 -5.27 -2.95
CA ASN A 197 -1.43 -5.91 -2.20
C ASN A 197 -2.02 -5.02 -1.07
N PHE A 198 -1.27 -4.04 -0.56
CA PHE A 198 -1.81 -3.08 0.40
C PHE A 198 -2.86 -2.17 -0.26
N TYR A 199 -2.57 -1.61 -1.43
CA TYR A 199 -3.55 -0.81 -2.18
C TYR A 199 -4.78 -1.65 -2.54
N TYR A 200 -4.58 -2.92 -2.91
CA TYR A 200 -5.68 -3.84 -3.16
C TYR A 200 -6.56 -4.00 -1.91
N TRP A 201 -5.95 -4.19 -0.74
CA TRP A 201 -6.65 -4.26 0.54
C TRP A 201 -7.43 -2.97 0.83
N VAL A 202 -6.81 -1.79 0.65
CA VAL A 202 -7.49 -0.49 0.83
C VAL A 202 -8.72 -0.39 -0.06
N LEU A 203 -8.56 -0.68 -1.36
CA LEU A 203 -9.66 -0.67 -2.33
C LEU A 203 -10.79 -1.60 -1.89
N LYS A 204 -10.45 -2.85 -1.53
CA LYS A 204 -11.47 -3.83 -1.15
C LYS A 204 -12.13 -3.53 0.20
N LYS A 205 -11.45 -2.82 1.11
CA LYS A 205 -11.97 -2.48 2.44
C LYS A 205 -12.80 -1.19 2.45
N TYR A 206 -12.28 -0.12 1.84
CA TYR A 206 -12.85 1.23 1.94
C TYR A 206 -13.72 1.60 0.73
N GLY A 207 -13.60 0.92 -0.40
CA GLY A 207 -14.36 1.21 -1.61
C GLY A 207 -13.87 2.44 -2.37
N SER A 208 -14.53 2.76 -3.48
CA SER A 208 -13.96 3.61 -4.51
C SER A 208 -13.99 5.11 -4.19
N ASN A 209 -14.98 5.61 -3.45
CA ASN A 209 -15.04 7.04 -3.11
C ASN A 209 -14.45 7.39 -1.73
N SER A 210 -13.66 6.51 -1.12
CA SER A 210 -12.93 6.85 0.10
C SER A 210 -11.73 7.74 -0.23
N ARG A 211 -11.48 8.75 0.61
CA ARG A 211 -10.30 9.62 0.50
C ARG A 211 -8.98 8.84 0.52
N ILE A 212 -8.90 7.80 1.35
CA ILE A 212 -7.73 6.91 1.45
C ILE A 212 -7.51 6.15 0.14
N THR A 213 -8.60 5.63 -0.46
CA THR A 213 -8.52 4.96 -1.76
C THR A 213 -8.12 5.93 -2.86
N GLN A 214 -8.60 7.17 -2.80
CA GLN A 214 -8.19 8.22 -3.75
C GLN A 214 -6.71 8.58 -3.62
N GLN A 215 -6.19 8.68 -2.39
CA GLN A 215 -4.76 8.91 -2.13
C GLN A 215 -3.90 7.74 -2.63
N CYS A 216 -4.37 6.51 -2.46
CA CYS A 216 -3.76 5.33 -3.08
C CYS A 216 -3.72 5.44 -4.61
N PHE A 217 -4.82 5.88 -5.22
CA PHE A 217 -4.90 6.04 -6.68
C PHE A 217 -3.93 7.11 -7.21
N ASP A 218 -3.68 8.18 -6.43
CA ASP A 218 -2.71 9.21 -6.79
C ASP A 218 -1.31 8.60 -7.08
N ASP A 219 -0.79 7.78 -6.16
CA ASP A 219 0.53 7.13 -6.30
C ASP A 219 0.56 6.05 -7.40
N ILE A 220 -0.55 5.32 -7.59
CA ILE A 220 -0.69 4.31 -8.65
C ILE A 220 -0.69 4.95 -10.02
N LEU A 221 -1.51 6.00 -10.22
CA LEU A 221 -1.65 6.68 -11.50
C LEU A 221 -0.33 7.35 -11.90
N GLU A 222 0.35 8.03 -10.97
CA GLU A 222 1.67 8.62 -11.25
C GLU A 222 2.68 7.55 -11.70
N SER A 223 2.70 6.40 -11.00
CA SER A 223 3.59 5.28 -11.36
C SER A 223 3.25 4.69 -12.73
N ARG A 224 1.97 4.56 -13.06
CA ARG A 224 1.52 4.02 -14.36
C ARG A 224 1.84 4.96 -15.52
N ILE A 225 1.69 6.27 -15.33
CA ILE A 225 2.09 7.30 -16.30
C ILE A 225 3.61 7.28 -16.49
N TRP A 226 4.38 7.21 -15.41
CA TRP A 226 5.84 7.14 -15.51
C TRP A 226 6.31 5.96 -16.36
N ILE A 227 5.73 4.78 -16.16
CA ILE A 227 6.02 3.58 -16.98
C ILE A 227 5.82 3.90 -18.45
N ASP A 228 4.67 4.46 -18.81
CA ASP A 228 4.33 4.77 -20.20
C ASP A 228 5.32 5.75 -20.82
N LEU A 229 5.65 6.83 -20.12
CA LEU A 229 6.64 7.81 -20.58
C LEU A 229 8.02 7.18 -20.82
N LYS A 230 8.45 6.24 -19.97
CA LYS A 230 9.75 5.55 -20.14
C LYS A 230 9.79 4.54 -21.27
N LEU A 231 8.65 3.91 -21.57
CA LEU A 231 8.51 3.05 -22.74
C LEU A 231 8.45 3.87 -24.04
N GLN A 232 7.82 5.05 -24.02
CA GLN A 232 7.85 5.99 -25.16
C GLN A 232 9.29 6.44 -25.49
N GLU A 233 10.09 6.75 -24.47
CA GLU A 233 11.51 7.10 -24.64
C GLU A 233 12.34 5.93 -25.21
N ASN A 234 11.93 4.68 -24.98
CA ASN A 234 12.66 3.47 -25.36
C ASN A 234 11.72 2.40 -25.95
N PRO A 235 11.21 2.56 -27.19
CA PRO A 235 10.15 1.72 -27.75
C PRO A 235 10.48 0.23 -27.96
N GLY A 236 11.73 -0.17 -27.73
CA GLY A 236 12.18 -1.56 -27.84
C GLY A 236 12.18 -2.35 -26.52
N LEU A 237 11.78 -1.72 -25.41
CA LEU A 237 11.71 -2.36 -24.10
C LEU A 237 10.27 -2.76 -23.76
N ASP A 238 10.09 -3.93 -23.16
CA ASP A 238 8.80 -4.34 -22.60
C ASP A 238 8.56 -3.77 -21.20
N VAL A 239 9.65 -3.45 -20.49
CA VAL A 239 9.66 -2.93 -19.11
C VAL A 239 10.68 -1.80 -19.01
N PRO A 240 10.37 -0.67 -18.35
CA PRO A 240 11.33 0.42 -18.14
C PRO A 240 12.64 -0.04 -17.50
N GLU A 241 13.75 0.58 -17.89
CA GLU A 241 15.05 0.34 -17.26
C GLU A 241 14.96 0.55 -15.73
N HIS A 242 15.62 -0.31 -14.97
CA HIS A 242 15.63 -0.33 -13.50
C HIS A 242 14.31 -0.74 -12.80
N LEU A 243 13.25 -1.07 -13.55
CA LEU A 243 12.04 -1.67 -12.99
C LEU A 243 12.08 -3.19 -13.19
N THR A 244 11.76 -3.96 -12.14
CA THR A 244 11.61 -5.41 -12.28
C THR A 244 10.29 -5.74 -12.98
N SER A 245 10.22 -6.84 -13.74
CA SER A 245 8.97 -7.31 -14.35
C SER A 245 7.88 -7.50 -13.30
N GLN A 246 8.23 -8.00 -12.12
CA GLN A 246 7.29 -8.14 -11.01
C GLN A 246 6.69 -6.80 -10.57
N ALA A 247 7.48 -5.74 -10.46
CA ALA A 247 7.00 -4.41 -10.07
C ALA A 247 6.14 -3.78 -11.19
N PHE A 248 6.56 -3.92 -12.44
CA PHE A 248 5.79 -3.51 -13.62
C PHE A 248 4.39 -4.13 -13.63
N ASN A 249 4.32 -5.46 -13.54
CA ASN A 249 3.05 -6.18 -13.57
C ASN A 249 2.17 -5.87 -12.35
N ALA A 250 2.80 -5.64 -11.18
CA ALA A 250 2.08 -5.21 -9.99
C ALA A 250 1.43 -3.82 -10.16
N ILE A 251 2.11 -2.87 -10.80
CA ILE A 251 1.60 -1.51 -11.09
C ILE A 251 0.46 -1.56 -12.12
N CYS A 252 0.67 -2.24 -13.25
CA CYS A 252 -0.33 -2.33 -14.31
C CYS A 252 -1.63 -2.99 -13.82
N SER A 253 -1.51 -4.14 -13.13
CA SER A 253 -2.69 -4.85 -12.63
C SER A 253 -3.42 -4.10 -11.51
N ILE A 254 -2.72 -3.43 -10.59
CA ILE A 254 -3.39 -2.67 -9.52
C ILE A 254 -4.08 -1.40 -10.06
N TYR A 255 -3.53 -0.78 -11.10
CA TYR A 255 -4.18 0.33 -11.79
C TYR A 255 -5.53 -0.10 -12.39
N LEU A 256 -5.57 -1.24 -13.09
CA LEU A 256 -6.80 -1.75 -13.69
C LEU A 256 -7.83 -2.18 -12.63
N GLU A 257 -7.40 -2.74 -11.50
CA GLU A 257 -8.30 -3.02 -10.35
C GLU A 257 -9.01 -1.77 -9.86
N PHE A 258 -8.26 -0.67 -9.70
CA PHE A 258 -8.81 0.61 -9.27
C PHE A 258 -9.77 1.19 -10.33
N CYS A 259 -9.40 1.10 -11.61
CA CYS A 259 -10.27 1.52 -12.70
C CYS A 259 -11.59 0.71 -12.72
N ASN A 260 -11.51 -0.61 -12.60
CA ASN A 260 -12.68 -1.50 -12.59
C ASN A 260 -13.63 -1.27 -11.39
N ASP A 261 -13.12 -0.84 -10.22
CA ASP A 261 -13.97 -0.46 -9.06
C ASP A 261 -14.57 0.96 -9.22
N GLY A 262 -14.23 1.68 -10.31
CA GLY A 262 -14.80 2.96 -10.68
C GLY A 262 -14.28 4.14 -9.87
N ILE A 263 -12.97 4.18 -9.60
CA ILE A 263 -12.35 5.30 -8.88
C ILE A 263 -12.52 6.61 -9.65
N PRO A 264 -12.99 7.70 -9.02
CA PRO A 264 -13.08 9.00 -9.67
C PRO A 264 -11.69 9.54 -10.05
N PHE A 265 -11.56 10.01 -11.29
CA PHE A 265 -10.40 10.79 -11.72
C PHE A 265 -10.57 12.24 -11.31
N LYS A 266 -9.49 12.86 -10.82
CA LYS A 266 -9.44 14.28 -10.46
C LYS A 266 -9.02 15.12 -11.67
N ALA A 267 -9.46 16.37 -11.72
CA ALA A 267 -9.11 17.30 -12.80
C ALA A 267 -7.59 17.53 -12.94
N ASN A 268 -6.86 17.52 -11.84
CA ASN A 268 -5.39 17.69 -11.86
C ASN A 268 -4.64 16.49 -12.47
N TYR A 269 -5.29 15.35 -12.71
CA TYR A 269 -4.68 14.22 -13.42
C TYR A 269 -4.52 14.49 -14.91
N LEU A 270 -5.30 15.42 -15.45
CA LEU A 270 -5.37 15.65 -16.88
C LEU A 270 -4.03 16.10 -17.49
N SER A 271 -3.21 16.85 -16.74
CA SER A 271 -1.87 17.23 -17.18
C SER A 271 -0.96 16.03 -17.45
N TYR A 272 -1.20 14.91 -16.77
CA TYR A 272 -0.46 13.67 -16.95
C TYR A 272 -1.09 12.79 -18.03
N LEU A 273 -2.43 12.63 -18.00
CA LEU A 273 -3.17 11.81 -18.96
C LEU A 273 -2.97 12.27 -20.40
N LYS A 274 -2.84 13.58 -20.63
CA LYS A 274 -2.54 14.14 -21.96
C LYS A 274 -1.24 13.60 -22.56
N LEU A 275 -0.29 13.15 -21.74
CA LEU A 275 1.00 12.67 -22.22
C LEU A 275 1.02 11.17 -22.51
N ALA A 276 0.00 10.43 -22.04
CA ALA A 276 -0.01 8.99 -22.15
C ALA A 276 -0.26 8.56 -23.60
N GLU A 277 0.45 7.56 -24.08
CA GLU A 277 0.21 6.90 -25.38
C GLU A 277 -0.44 5.53 -25.20
N ASN A 278 -0.27 4.90 -24.04
CA ASN A 278 -0.91 3.62 -23.77
C ASN A 278 -2.42 3.78 -23.53
N GLU A 279 -3.22 3.17 -24.41
CA GLU A 279 -4.68 3.17 -24.35
C GLU A 279 -5.23 2.60 -23.03
N GLU A 280 -4.56 1.64 -22.39
CA GLU A 280 -5.02 1.11 -21.09
C GLU A 280 -5.06 2.18 -20.00
N ILE A 281 -4.25 3.24 -20.12
CA ILE A 281 -4.27 4.36 -19.19
C ILE A 281 -5.43 5.31 -19.53
N ILE A 282 -5.59 5.64 -20.80
CA ILE A 282 -6.51 6.69 -21.27
C ILE A 282 -7.95 6.20 -21.30
N ARG A 283 -8.17 4.97 -21.75
CA ARG A 283 -9.49 4.39 -21.98
C ARG A 283 -10.37 4.38 -20.72
N PRO A 284 -9.90 3.95 -19.52
CA PRO A 284 -10.69 4.05 -18.29
C PRO A 284 -11.21 5.47 -18.00
N PHE A 285 -10.41 6.49 -18.26
CA PHE A 285 -10.81 7.87 -18.04
C PHE A 285 -11.97 8.28 -18.96
N PHE A 286 -11.85 8.03 -20.27
CA PHE A 286 -12.90 8.44 -21.23
C PHE A 286 -14.13 7.53 -21.22
N GLU A 287 -13.98 6.22 -20.99
CA GLU A 287 -15.10 5.29 -21.09
C GLU A 287 -15.88 5.12 -19.78
N MET A 288 -15.24 5.41 -18.63
CA MET A 288 -15.90 5.32 -17.32
C MET A 288 -16.08 6.68 -16.68
N ASN A 289 -15.02 7.49 -16.56
CA ASN A 289 -15.05 8.71 -15.76
C ASN A 289 -15.76 9.88 -16.47
N VAL A 290 -15.46 10.14 -17.74
CA VAL A 290 -16.13 11.19 -18.52
C VAL A 290 -17.66 11.00 -18.56
N PRO A 291 -18.20 9.80 -18.80
CA PRO A 291 -19.64 9.55 -18.68
C PRO A 291 -20.22 9.83 -17.29
N ILE A 292 -19.46 9.58 -16.22
CA ILE A 292 -19.88 9.93 -14.85
C ILE A 292 -19.98 11.45 -14.69
N ILE A 293 -19.00 12.20 -15.20
CA ILE A 293 -18.93 13.66 -15.06
C ILE A 293 -20.10 14.33 -15.81
N PHE A 294 -20.37 13.91 -17.03
CA PHE A 294 -21.35 14.56 -17.92
C PHE A 294 -22.72 13.85 -17.99
N ASP A 295 -22.98 12.95 -17.05
CA ASP A 295 -24.21 12.14 -16.95
C ASP A 295 -24.58 11.45 -18.27
N LEU A 296 -23.58 10.90 -18.97
CA LEU A 296 -23.76 10.21 -20.24
C LEU A 296 -24.12 8.73 -20.02
N GLU A 297 -24.83 8.15 -20.99
CA GLU A 297 -25.08 6.70 -21.00
C GLU A 297 -23.76 5.91 -20.93
N ARG A 298 -23.67 5.06 -19.91
CA ARG A 298 -22.50 4.21 -19.66
C ARG A 298 -22.64 2.92 -20.43
N ASN A 299 -21.52 2.38 -20.90
CA ASN A 299 -21.48 0.99 -21.32
C ASN A 299 -21.48 0.09 -20.07
N PRO A 300 -22.55 -0.67 -19.79
CA PRO A 300 -22.68 -1.41 -18.53
C PRO A 300 -21.76 -2.63 -18.44
N LYS A 301 -21.03 -2.99 -19.51
CA LYS A 301 -20.16 -4.18 -19.59
C LYS A 301 -18.67 -3.88 -19.53
N LEU A 302 -18.28 -2.64 -19.26
CA LEU A 302 -16.88 -2.25 -19.32
C LEU A 302 -16.13 -2.70 -18.07
N SER A 303 -15.50 -3.87 -18.17
CA SER A 303 -14.52 -4.39 -17.23
C SER A 303 -13.24 -4.66 -18.03
N PHE A 304 -12.11 -4.12 -17.55
CA PHE A 304 -10.82 -4.39 -18.16
C PHE A 304 -10.32 -5.75 -17.70
N ASP A 305 -9.88 -6.57 -18.65
CA ASP A 305 -9.25 -7.85 -18.35
C ASP A 305 -7.93 -7.62 -17.62
N ILE A 306 -7.74 -8.30 -16.50
CA ILE A 306 -6.54 -8.20 -15.68
C ILE A 306 -5.77 -9.51 -15.80
N ILE A 307 -4.61 -9.45 -16.44
CA ILE A 307 -3.69 -10.59 -16.49
C ILE A 307 -2.85 -10.55 -15.21
N TYR A 308 -3.17 -11.46 -14.29
CA TYR A 308 -2.36 -11.63 -13.09
C TYR A 308 -1.22 -12.60 -13.36
N GLU A 309 0.01 -12.11 -13.33
CA GLU A 309 1.17 -13.00 -13.23
C GLU A 309 1.29 -13.66 -11.84
N TYR A 310 0.64 -13.07 -10.82
CA TYR A 310 0.67 -13.57 -9.45
C TYR A 310 -0.71 -13.42 -8.78
N ASN A 311 -1.08 -14.43 -7.99
CA ASN A 311 -2.37 -14.44 -7.28
C ASN A 311 -2.45 -13.31 -6.25
N ARG A 312 -3.53 -12.52 -6.32
CA ARG A 312 -3.92 -11.58 -5.25
C ARG A 312 -4.38 -12.37 -4.02
N PRO A 313 -4.11 -11.87 -2.79
CA PRO A 313 -4.63 -12.50 -1.58
C PRO A 313 -6.16 -12.51 -1.59
N GLU A 314 -6.76 -13.57 -1.06
CA GLU A 314 -8.20 -13.63 -0.86
C GLU A 314 -8.62 -12.55 0.15
N PHE A 315 -9.60 -11.73 -0.22
CA PHE A 315 -10.19 -10.74 0.66
C PHE A 315 -11.59 -11.18 1.09
N LYS A 316 -11.74 -11.52 2.38
CA LYS A 316 -13.04 -11.92 2.94
C LYS A 316 -13.88 -10.68 3.25
N ILE A 317 -14.91 -10.47 2.44
CA ILE A 317 -15.84 -9.35 2.64
C ILE A 317 -16.76 -9.67 3.84
N THR A 318 -16.62 -8.90 4.93
CA THR A 318 -17.53 -8.98 6.07
C THR A 318 -18.78 -8.11 5.88
N LYS A 319 -19.84 -8.32 6.67
CA LYS A 319 -21.05 -7.47 6.67
C LYS A 319 -20.73 -6.00 6.99
N ILE A 320 -19.76 -5.75 7.88
CA ILE A 320 -19.31 -4.41 8.25
C ILE A 320 -18.61 -3.76 7.05
N THR A 321 -17.67 -4.48 6.42
CA THR A 321 -16.98 -4.02 5.21
C THR A 321 -17.98 -3.72 4.08
N GLN A 322 -19.00 -4.56 3.88
CA GLN A 322 -20.09 -4.28 2.92
C GLN A 322 -20.84 -2.99 3.23
N LYS A 323 -21.14 -2.72 4.51
CA LYS A 323 -21.84 -1.50 4.90
C LYS A 323 -20.98 -0.25 4.64
N HIS A 324 -19.70 -0.29 4.99
CA HIS A 324 -18.76 0.81 4.72
C HIS A 324 -18.58 1.03 3.21
N ARG A 325 -18.35 -0.05 2.44
CA ARG A 325 -18.30 0.04 0.97
C ARG A 325 -19.58 0.56 0.37
N ARG A 326 -20.77 0.13 0.81
CA ARG A 326 -22.05 0.66 0.31
C ARG A 326 -22.21 2.15 0.60
N LYS A 327 -21.72 2.63 1.76
CA LYS A 327 -21.70 4.06 2.08
C LYS A 327 -20.78 4.81 1.12
N ASN A 328 -19.59 4.26 0.88
CA ASN A 328 -18.55 4.88 0.09
C ASN A 328 -18.75 4.68 -1.42
N ASN A 329 -19.52 3.70 -1.89
CA ASN A 329 -19.78 3.47 -3.32
C ASN A 329 -21.09 4.14 -3.77
N LYS A 330 -21.73 4.97 -2.94
CA LYS A 330 -22.87 5.76 -3.39
C LYS A 330 -22.41 6.66 -4.55
N VAL A 331 -23.21 6.70 -5.61
CA VAL A 331 -22.97 7.56 -6.78
C VAL A 331 -22.76 8.99 -6.29
N ILE A 332 -21.55 9.52 -6.48
CA ILE A 332 -21.28 10.92 -6.23
C ILE A 332 -22.07 11.70 -7.27
N LYS A 333 -23.00 12.53 -6.81
CA LYS A 333 -23.65 13.51 -7.68
C LYS A 333 -22.59 14.57 -7.99
N VAL A 334 -22.09 14.58 -9.22
CA VAL A 334 -21.05 15.53 -9.64
C VAL A 334 -21.63 16.95 -9.54
N ASN A 335 -20.85 17.87 -9.00
CA ASN A 335 -21.30 19.25 -8.81
C ASN A 335 -21.38 19.96 -10.18
N LYS A 336 -22.46 20.70 -10.46
CA LYS A 336 -22.60 21.49 -11.71
C LYS A 336 -21.39 22.40 -11.97
N ASN A 337 -20.75 22.93 -10.93
CA ASN A 337 -19.55 23.76 -11.09
C ASN A 337 -18.34 22.94 -11.61
N GLU A 338 -18.20 21.70 -11.14
CA GLU A 338 -17.15 20.79 -11.58
C GLU A 338 -17.37 20.36 -13.03
N VAL A 339 -18.62 20.09 -13.44
CA VAL A 339 -18.98 19.82 -14.84
C VAL A 339 -18.59 20.99 -15.75
N LYS A 340 -18.90 22.22 -15.35
CA LYS A 340 -18.52 23.43 -16.10
C LYS A 340 -17.01 23.60 -16.22
N GLU A 341 -16.27 23.28 -15.17
CA GLU A 341 -14.81 23.33 -15.17
C GLU A 341 -14.22 22.30 -16.14
N TRP A 342 -14.67 21.04 -16.06
CA TRP A 342 -14.29 19.99 -17.01
C TRP A 342 -14.63 20.35 -18.45
N PHE A 343 -15.84 20.86 -18.70
CA PHE A 343 -16.27 21.30 -20.03
C PHE A 343 -15.35 22.39 -20.59
N LYS A 344 -15.02 23.40 -19.79
CA LYS A 344 -14.09 24.47 -20.18
C LYS A 344 -12.70 23.91 -20.52
N ILE A 345 -12.20 22.99 -19.70
CA ILE A 345 -10.88 22.39 -19.91
C ILE A 345 -10.86 21.59 -21.23
N PHE A 346 -11.85 20.74 -21.46
CA PHE A 346 -11.96 19.95 -22.70
C PHE A 346 -12.17 20.82 -23.93
N LYS A 347 -13.02 21.85 -23.83
CA LYS A 347 -13.24 22.83 -24.89
C LYS A 347 -11.94 23.49 -25.33
N ASN A 348 -11.13 23.93 -24.36
CA ASN A 348 -9.84 24.54 -24.67
C ASN A 348 -8.91 23.55 -25.36
N ILE A 349 -8.84 22.30 -24.89
CA ILE A 349 -7.98 21.27 -25.52
C ILE A 349 -8.43 20.94 -26.95
N TYR A 350 -9.74 20.90 -27.20
CA TYR A 350 -10.31 20.54 -28.48
C TYR A 350 -10.18 21.66 -29.53
N TYR A 351 -10.47 22.92 -29.15
CA TYR A 351 -10.50 24.05 -30.10
C TYR A 351 -9.21 24.85 -30.20
N ASP A 352 -8.32 24.80 -29.20
CA ASP A 352 -7.00 25.40 -29.34
C ASP A 352 -6.20 24.55 -30.34
N HIS A 353 -6.35 24.83 -31.63
CA HIS A 353 -5.53 24.31 -32.75
C HIS A 353 -4.06 24.75 -32.68
N VAL A 354 -3.65 25.36 -31.58
CA VAL A 354 -2.24 25.57 -31.27
C VAL A 354 -1.68 24.20 -30.94
N PRO A 355 -0.51 23.79 -31.46
CA PRO A 355 0.14 22.59 -30.99
C PRO A 355 0.44 22.79 -29.50
N VAL A 356 -0.47 22.36 -28.62
CA VAL A 356 -0.14 22.09 -27.23
C VAL A 356 0.84 20.93 -27.35
N SER A 357 2.13 21.28 -27.40
CA SER A 357 3.24 20.49 -27.92
C SER A 357 3.53 19.20 -27.13
N ASN A 358 2.58 18.76 -26.31
CA ASN A 358 2.70 17.69 -25.35
C ASN A 358 1.43 16.81 -25.25
N THR A 359 0.34 17.06 -25.98
CA THR A 359 -0.83 16.14 -25.96
C THR A 359 -0.66 15.01 -26.97
N SER A 360 -0.71 13.76 -26.52
CA SER A 360 -0.60 12.56 -27.35
C SER A 360 -1.76 12.43 -28.35
N GLU A 361 -1.50 11.77 -29.47
CA GLU A 361 -2.51 11.51 -30.50
C GLU A 361 -3.63 10.60 -29.97
N VAL A 362 -3.27 9.61 -29.14
CA VAL A 362 -4.23 8.70 -28.50
C VAL A 362 -5.21 9.48 -27.62
N PHE A 363 -4.73 10.41 -26.80
CA PHE A 363 -5.60 11.24 -25.96
C PHE A 363 -6.53 12.10 -26.81
N ARG A 364 -6.03 12.71 -27.90
CA ARG A 364 -6.83 13.54 -28.81
C ARG A 364 -7.95 12.73 -29.47
N ARG A 365 -7.64 11.54 -29.98
CA ARG A 365 -8.63 10.66 -30.60
C ARG A 365 -9.78 10.33 -29.65
N TYR A 366 -9.47 9.91 -28.41
CA TYR A 366 -10.50 9.63 -27.41
C TYR A 366 -11.30 10.88 -26.99
N LEU A 367 -10.64 12.04 -26.92
CA LEU A 367 -11.33 13.30 -26.67
C LEU A 367 -12.29 13.62 -27.81
N GLU A 368 -11.87 13.50 -29.07
CA GLU A 368 -12.70 13.77 -30.25
C GLU A 368 -13.95 12.88 -30.28
N GLU A 369 -13.78 11.57 -30.07
CA GLU A 369 -14.90 10.61 -30.00
C GLU A 369 -15.87 10.93 -28.85
N SER A 370 -15.36 11.40 -27.72
CA SER A 370 -16.17 11.74 -26.55
C SER A 370 -16.83 13.12 -26.66
N TRP A 371 -16.20 14.04 -27.38
CA TRP A 371 -16.58 15.46 -27.41
C TRP A 371 -17.96 15.69 -28.02
N GLU A 372 -18.29 14.96 -29.09
CA GLU A 372 -19.61 15.03 -29.72
C GLU A 372 -20.74 14.64 -28.75
N ARG A 373 -20.50 13.61 -27.92
CA ARG A 373 -21.44 13.14 -26.90
C ARG A 373 -21.60 14.16 -25.79
N ILE A 374 -20.51 14.78 -25.34
CA ILE A 374 -20.49 15.81 -24.29
C ILE A 374 -21.24 17.07 -24.74
N ILE A 375 -21.02 17.57 -25.96
CA ILE A 375 -21.74 18.74 -26.48
C ILE A 375 -23.24 18.46 -26.55
N SER A 376 -23.61 17.28 -27.03
CA SER A 376 -25.01 16.89 -27.20
C SER A 376 -25.75 16.85 -25.86
N SER A 377 -25.12 16.38 -24.77
CA SER A 377 -25.74 16.40 -23.44
C SER A 377 -25.84 17.80 -22.84
N GLN A 378 -24.82 18.65 -23.03
CA GLN A 378 -24.81 20.02 -22.48
C GLN A 378 -25.80 20.96 -23.18
N ASN A 379 -26.06 20.75 -24.48
CA ASN A 379 -27.08 21.53 -25.21
C ASN A 379 -28.52 21.19 -24.77
N LEU A 380 -28.76 19.98 -24.24
CA LEU A 380 -30.06 19.60 -23.70
C LEU A 380 -30.35 20.31 -22.36
N GLU A 381 -29.35 20.51 -21.50
CA GLU A 381 -29.52 21.23 -20.22
C GLU A 381 -29.81 22.73 -20.41
N ILE A 382 -29.32 23.37 -21.47
CA ILE A 382 -29.55 24.81 -21.75
C ILE A 382 -30.98 25.06 -22.23
N ASN A 383 -31.60 24.10 -22.91
CA ASN A 383 -32.99 24.22 -23.38
C ASN A 383 -34.03 23.94 -22.28
N ASP A 384 -33.65 23.26 -21.20
CA ASP A 384 -34.54 22.98 -20.04
C ASP A 384 -34.57 24.10 -18.99
N GLU A 385 -33.62 25.05 -19.00
CA GLU A 385 -33.67 26.27 -18.16
C GLU A 385 -34.54 27.40 -18.77
N GLY A 386 -35.23 27.11 -19.87
CA GLY A 386 -36.05 28.05 -20.64
C GLY A 386 -37.50 27.61 -20.86
N TYR A 387 -38.21 27.18 -19.81
CA TYR A 387 -39.68 27.08 -19.80
C TYR A 387 -40.28 27.39 -18.43
#